data_AF-A0AAD6F265-F1
#
_entry.id   AF-A0AAD6F265-F1
#
_cell.length_a   1.000
_cell.length_b   1.000
_cell.length_c   1.000
_cell.angle_alpha   90.00
_cell.angle_beta   90.00
_cell.angle_gamma   90.00
#
_symmetry.space_group_name_H-M   'P 1'
#
loop_
_entity.id
_entity.type
_entity.pdbx_description
1 polymer ?
#
loop_
_entity_poly.entity_id
_entity_poly.type
_entity_poly.pdbx_seq_one_letter_code
_entity_poly.pdbx_strand_id
1 'polypeptide(L)'
;DRDKTETIKWWSPDQDRSRLPDLKDAEAVQKFFLEEIQLGEELLAQGDYEKGVDHLTNAIAVCGQPQQLLQVLQQTLPPPVFQMLLTKLPSISQLPTPRRNVWERRPRAESPTPDLTAEYEVETVAQPDHDYSLNPATAAMANQVADENEVLKMQVRELQLQLEVLQLRSRFGIQRLAGSDKDIRFYTRFATYKHFLVFWKLVEPAANTKMVRITNAKASSTSSSDSSQPTTTVCSIQAWINPSIDELLLFLMHLSVGLHLRDLAERFGIHRTTVSRIISTWTHFLYQLLGSKRLWIPREVVRAHLPPEFSAFPDTQVVLDCTEVFCQTPSSLLLQSEVFSTYKSHATFKAMIGMAPHGAITFVSGLYAGSMSDREIFKLSGIVSLLTPDMATMVDKGFLVENLVQSLPACLSVKNNNK
;
A
#
# COMPACT_ATOMS: atom_id res chain seq x y z
N ASP A 1 -37.68 -5.88 50.62
CA ASP A 1 -36.39 -5.56 51.25
C ASP A 1 -35.36 -6.62 50.93
N ARG A 2 -34.23 -6.14 50.41
CA ARG A 2 -32.84 -6.62 50.60
C ARG A 2 -32.57 -8.12 50.44
N ASP A 3 -31.91 -8.49 49.35
CA ASP A 3 -30.44 -8.55 49.21
C ASP A 3 -29.86 -9.86 49.78
N LYS A 4 -29.48 -10.76 48.86
CA LYS A 4 -28.65 -11.94 49.14
C LYS A 4 -27.57 -12.00 48.07
N THR A 5 -26.52 -11.23 48.31
CA THR A 5 -25.20 -11.38 47.69
C THR A 5 -24.69 -12.81 47.90
N GLU A 6 -24.54 -13.55 46.82
CA GLU A 6 -23.77 -14.80 46.81
C GLU A 6 -22.28 -14.47 46.93
N THR A 7 -21.73 -14.76 48.09
CA THR A 7 -20.32 -14.64 48.42
C THR A 7 -19.53 -15.69 47.63
N ILE A 8 -18.93 -15.30 46.51
CA ILE A 8 -17.94 -16.11 45.80
C ILE A 8 -16.68 -16.17 46.67
N LYS A 9 -16.34 -17.37 47.14
CA LYS A 9 -15.07 -17.66 47.83
C LYS A 9 -13.92 -17.40 46.87
N TRP A 10 -13.08 -16.42 47.21
CA TRP A 10 -11.82 -16.18 46.51
C TRP A 10 -10.72 -17.13 47.00
N TRP A 11 -9.86 -17.49 46.04
CA TRP A 11 -8.85 -18.54 46.04
C TRP A 11 -7.56 -18.15 46.79
N SER A 12 -6.85 -19.15 47.33
CA SER A 12 -5.55 -19.02 48.02
C SER A 12 -4.37 -19.32 47.06
N PRO A 13 -3.17 -18.76 47.31
CA PRO A 13 -2.09 -18.64 46.30
C PRO A 13 -1.25 -19.90 46.02
N ASP A 14 -1.62 -21.09 46.54
CA ASP A 14 -0.72 -22.26 46.55
C ASP A 14 -1.26 -23.51 45.84
N GLN A 15 -2.29 -23.39 45.00
CA GLN A 15 -2.73 -24.51 44.17
C GLN A 15 -2.75 -24.14 42.69
N ASP A 16 -2.06 -24.97 41.91
CA ASP A 16 -2.45 -25.43 40.57
C ASP A 16 -1.60 -24.98 39.36
N ARG A 17 -0.36 -25.47 39.31
CA ARG A 17 0.45 -25.59 38.08
C ARG A 17 -0.07 -26.68 37.10
N SER A 18 -1.30 -27.16 37.24
CA SER A 18 -1.85 -28.28 36.45
C SER A 18 -2.62 -27.87 35.19
N ARG A 19 -2.75 -26.56 34.90
CA ARG A 19 -3.45 -26.05 33.70
C ARG A 19 -2.59 -25.82 32.46
N LEU A 20 -1.29 -26.09 32.53
CA LEU A 20 -0.43 -25.93 31.35
C LEU A 20 -0.77 -27.00 30.31
N PRO A 21 -1.04 -26.62 29.04
CA PRO A 21 -1.30 -27.56 27.96
C PRO A 21 -0.07 -28.45 27.72
N ASP A 22 -0.28 -29.66 27.17
CA ASP A 22 0.84 -30.48 26.72
C ASP A 22 1.61 -29.71 25.63
N LEU A 23 2.84 -29.31 25.95
CA LEU A 23 3.69 -28.47 25.09
C LEU A 23 4.08 -29.16 23.77
N LYS A 24 3.73 -30.44 23.57
CA LYS A 24 3.91 -31.18 22.32
C LYS A 24 2.73 -31.05 21.37
N ASP A 25 1.56 -30.63 21.85
CA ASP A 25 0.37 -30.40 21.04
C ASP A 25 0.26 -28.91 20.67
N ALA A 26 0.61 -28.60 19.43
CA ALA A 26 0.60 -27.23 18.91
C ALA A 26 -0.80 -26.60 18.94
N GLU A 27 -1.86 -27.41 18.77
CA GLU A 27 -3.24 -26.93 18.75
C GLU A 27 -3.73 -26.60 20.17
N ALA A 28 -3.37 -27.43 21.16
CA ALA A 28 -3.67 -27.18 22.57
C ALA A 28 -2.92 -25.95 23.12
N VAL A 29 -1.64 -25.78 22.76
CA VAL A 29 -0.86 -24.59 23.15
C VAL A 29 -1.43 -23.32 22.53
N GLN A 30 -1.81 -23.36 21.26
CA GLN A 30 -2.41 -22.21 20.58
C GLN A 30 -3.77 -21.84 21.18
N LYS A 31 -4.61 -22.83 21.49
CA LYS A 31 -5.90 -22.61 22.14
C LYS A 31 -5.75 -22.01 23.53
N PHE A 32 -4.88 -22.57 24.37
CA PHE A 32 -4.60 -22.06 25.71
C PHE A 32 -4.04 -20.63 25.68
N PHE A 33 -3.14 -20.35 24.73
CA PHE A 33 -2.60 -19.00 24.53
C PHE A 33 -3.70 -17.97 24.23
N LEU A 34 -4.61 -18.31 23.30
CA LEU A 34 -5.72 -17.42 22.93
C LEU A 34 -6.70 -17.19 24.08
N GLU A 35 -7.03 -18.25 24.84
CA GLU A 35 -7.92 -18.16 26.00
C GLU A 35 -7.33 -17.28 27.11
N GLU A 36 -6.05 -17.43 27.44
CA GLU A 36 -5.38 -16.63 28.48
C GLU A 36 -5.24 -15.15 28.08
N ILE A 37 -4.99 -14.84 26.80
CA ILE A 37 -4.96 -13.44 26.33
C ILE A 37 -6.36 -12.80 26.44
N GLN A 38 -7.41 -13.49 26.01
CA GLN A 38 -8.78 -12.97 26.07
C GLN A 38 -9.24 -12.74 27.51
N LEU A 39 -8.97 -13.70 28.42
CA LEU A 39 -9.25 -13.55 29.84
C LEU A 39 -8.47 -12.38 30.45
N GLY A 40 -7.21 -12.22 30.07
CA GLY A 40 -6.37 -11.10 30.50
C GLY A 40 -6.95 -9.74 30.07
N GLU A 41 -7.34 -9.60 28.81
CA GLU A 41 -7.92 -8.36 28.27
C GLU A 41 -9.29 -8.03 28.88
N GLU A 42 -10.16 -9.02 29.09
CA GLU A 42 -11.46 -8.84 29.72
C GLU A 42 -11.33 -8.36 31.17
N LEU A 43 -10.41 -8.96 31.94
CA LEU A 43 -10.14 -8.55 33.33
C LEU A 43 -9.55 -7.14 33.41
N LEU A 44 -8.71 -6.77 32.45
CA LEU A 44 -8.20 -5.41 32.33
C LEU A 44 -9.31 -4.40 31.98
N ALA A 45 -10.26 -4.77 31.13
CA ALA A 45 -11.42 -3.95 30.81
C ALA A 45 -12.36 -3.76 32.02
N GLN A 46 -12.45 -4.77 32.89
CA GLN A 46 -13.21 -4.73 34.15
C GLN A 46 -12.47 -4.02 35.29
N GLY A 47 -11.21 -3.62 35.09
CA GLY A 47 -10.38 -2.92 36.08
C GLY A 47 -9.69 -3.83 37.11
N ASP A 48 -9.73 -5.16 36.93
CA ASP A 48 -8.97 -6.13 37.73
C ASP A 48 -7.58 -6.34 37.12
N TYR A 49 -6.70 -5.35 37.35
CA TYR A 49 -5.38 -5.32 36.74
C TYR A 49 -4.46 -6.46 37.22
N GLU A 50 -4.59 -6.90 38.47
CA GLU A 50 -3.75 -7.96 39.02
C GLU A 50 -4.01 -9.30 38.33
N LYS A 51 -5.27 -9.73 38.25
CA LYS A 51 -5.62 -10.99 37.60
C LYS A 51 -5.42 -10.93 36.08
N GLY A 52 -5.70 -9.77 35.48
CA GLY A 52 -5.44 -9.55 34.05
C GLY A 52 -3.96 -9.76 33.70
N VAL A 53 -3.05 -9.24 34.52
CA VAL A 53 -1.61 -9.42 34.34
C VAL A 53 -1.16 -10.87 34.59
N ASP A 54 -1.79 -11.61 35.50
CA ASP A 54 -1.47 -13.01 35.75
C ASP A 54 -1.79 -13.90 34.52
N HIS A 55 -2.95 -13.69 33.88
CA HIS A 55 -3.32 -14.39 32.65
C HIS A 55 -2.40 -14.03 31.46
N LEU A 56 -2.03 -12.76 31.33
CA LEU A 56 -1.03 -12.34 30.33
C LEU A 56 0.35 -12.97 30.58
N THR A 57 0.73 -13.18 31.85
CA THR A 57 1.99 -13.83 32.21
C THR A 57 1.98 -15.32 31.85
N ASN A 58 0.85 -16.01 32.05
CA ASN A 58 0.68 -17.41 31.63
C ASN A 58 0.76 -17.55 30.10
N ALA A 59 0.15 -16.63 29.34
CA ALA A 59 0.25 -16.60 27.89
C ALA A 59 1.69 -16.38 27.41
N ILE A 60 2.47 -15.52 28.09
CA ILE A 60 3.90 -15.32 27.80
C ILE A 60 4.71 -16.60 28.10
N ALA A 61 4.37 -17.34 29.16
CA ALA A 61 5.08 -18.56 29.55
C ALA A 61 5.00 -19.70 28.52
N VAL A 62 3.92 -19.76 27.74
CA VAL A 62 3.73 -20.77 26.67
C VAL A 62 4.17 -20.26 25.29
N CYS A 63 4.62 -19.01 25.19
CA CYS A 63 5.01 -18.39 23.92
C CYS A 63 6.45 -18.75 23.53
N GLY A 64 6.65 -19.29 22.33
CA GLY A 64 8.00 -19.59 21.80
C GLY A 64 8.86 -18.36 21.49
N GLN A 65 8.27 -17.17 21.38
CA GLN A 65 8.97 -15.89 21.11
C GLN A 65 8.39 -14.75 21.96
N PRO A 66 8.71 -14.67 23.26
CA PRO A 66 8.11 -13.70 24.18
C PRO A 66 8.47 -12.24 23.83
N GLN A 67 9.56 -12.00 23.10
CA GLN A 67 10.03 -10.66 22.73
C GLN A 67 9.06 -9.93 21.77
N GLN A 68 8.50 -10.63 20.79
CA GLN A 68 7.53 -10.04 19.85
C GLN A 68 6.20 -9.74 20.56
N LEU A 69 5.76 -10.65 21.43
CA LEU A 69 4.54 -10.49 22.20
C LEU A 69 4.65 -9.32 23.20
N LEU A 70 5.78 -9.17 23.89
CA LEU A 70 6.04 -8.03 24.78
C LEU A 70 6.00 -6.69 24.04
N GLN A 71 6.47 -6.64 22.78
CA GLN A 71 6.43 -5.43 21.96
C GLN A 71 4.99 -5.05 21.57
N VAL A 72 4.13 -6.04 21.29
CA VAL A 72 2.71 -5.81 21.03
C VAL A 72 2.00 -5.36 22.31
N LEU A 73 2.22 -6.03 23.44
CA LEU A 73 1.63 -5.68 24.73
C LEU A 73 2.05 -4.28 25.22
N GLN A 74 3.25 -3.82 24.88
CA GLN A 74 3.70 -2.45 25.17
C GLN A 74 2.86 -1.39 24.42
N GLN A 75 2.35 -1.72 23.22
CA GLN A 75 1.57 -0.80 22.40
C GLN A 75 0.07 -0.82 22.75
N THR A 76 -0.43 -1.92 23.33
CA THR A 76 -1.85 -2.11 23.63
C THR A 76 -2.22 -1.82 25.08
N LEU A 77 -1.28 -1.98 26.03
CA LEU A 77 -1.55 -1.80 27.45
C LEU A 77 -1.22 -0.38 27.94
N PRO A 78 -2.00 0.17 28.89
CA PRO A 78 -1.63 1.40 29.60
C PRO A 78 -0.25 1.25 30.28
N PRO A 79 0.61 2.30 30.26
CA PRO A 79 1.95 2.23 30.84
C PRO A 79 2.04 1.70 32.29
N PRO A 80 1.09 1.98 33.21
CA PRO A 80 1.11 1.43 34.57
C PRO A 80 0.90 -0.09 34.62
N VAL A 81 0.02 -0.62 33.75
CA VAL A 81 -0.29 -2.05 33.67
C VAL A 81 0.89 -2.82 33.08
N PHE A 82 1.53 -2.25 32.05
CA PHE A 82 2.71 -2.85 31.44
C PHE A 82 3.90 -2.92 32.42
N GLN A 83 4.09 -1.90 33.27
CA GLN A 83 5.10 -1.95 34.33
C GLN A 83 4.79 -3.05 35.35
N MET A 84 3.52 -3.24 35.72
CA MET A 84 3.12 -4.32 36.62
C MET A 84 3.40 -5.71 36.03
N LEU A 85 3.18 -5.87 34.72
CA LEU A 85 3.55 -7.07 33.97
C LEU A 85 5.08 -7.29 33.96
N LEU A 86 5.88 -6.24 33.76
CA LEU A 86 7.34 -6.32 33.86
C LEU A 86 7.82 -6.70 35.27
N THR A 87 7.13 -6.25 36.31
CA THR A 87 7.46 -6.62 37.70
C THR A 87 7.08 -8.05 38.08
N LYS A 88 6.12 -8.67 37.36
CA LYS A 88 5.73 -10.09 37.53
C LYS A 88 6.56 -11.05 36.67
N LEU A 89 7.34 -10.53 35.72
CA LEU A 89 8.24 -11.30 34.86
C LEU A 89 9.63 -11.72 35.44
N PRO A 90 10.11 -11.37 36.66
CA PRO A 90 11.40 -11.86 37.13
C PRO A 90 11.27 -13.28 37.70
N SER A 91 11.21 -14.27 36.81
CA SER A 91 11.58 -15.67 37.07
C SER A 91 12.02 -16.45 35.81
N ILE A 92 12.04 -15.83 34.62
CA ILE A 92 12.57 -16.45 33.40
C ILE A 92 13.82 -15.66 32.92
N SER A 93 14.94 -16.00 33.54
CA SER A 93 16.34 -15.91 33.08
C SER A 93 16.76 -14.83 32.04
N GLN A 94 17.55 -13.88 32.54
CA GLN A 94 18.77 -13.26 31.97
C GLN A 94 18.70 -12.54 30.59
N LEU A 95 18.61 -11.21 30.63
CA LEU A 95 18.94 -10.30 29.54
C LEU A 95 20.27 -9.57 29.83
N PRO A 96 21.21 -9.45 28.87
CA PRO A 96 22.33 -8.52 28.97
C PRO A 96 21.86 -7.08 28.71
N THR A 97 22.45 -6.14 29.44
CA THR A 97 22.19 -4.71 29.34
C THR A 97 22.66 -4.10 28.00
N PRO A 98 21.97 -3.08 27.46
CA PRO A 98 22.49 -2.30 26.35
C PRO A 98 23.57 -1.32 26.86
N ARG A 99 24.76 -1.36 26.24
CA ARG A 99 25.81 -0.34 26.47
C ARG A 99 25.44 0.98 25.79
N ARG A 100 25.83 2.06 26.47
CA ARG A 100 25.67 3.48 26.10
C ARG A 100 26.38 3.87 24.80
N ASN A 101 25.64 4.65 24.02
CA ASN A 101 25.97 5.72 23.06
C ASN A 101 27.45 6.12 22.92
N VAL A 102 27.97 6.12 21.68
CA VAL A 102 29.22 6.80 21.26
C VAL A 102 28.86 7.99 20.37
N TRP A 103 28.18 9.00 20.94
CA TRP A 103 28.01 10.32 20.32
C TRP A 103 27.86 11.40 21.41
N GLU A 104 28.91 11.64 22.17
CA GLU A 104 29.08 12.92 22.85
C GLU A 104 30.12 13.75 22.09
N ARG A 105 29.64 14.91 21.64
CA ARG A 105 30.30 15.83 20.72
C ARG A 105 31.52 16.45 21.38
N ARG A 106 32.65 16.52 20.66
CA ARG A 106 33.69 17.51 20.96
C ARG A 106 33.20 18.90 20.52
N PRO A 107 33.42 19.97 21.30
CA PRO A 107 33.24 21.33 20.81
C PRO A 107 34.24 21.58 19.66
N ARG A 108 33.75 22.09 18.53
CA ARG A 108 34.60 22.58 17.44
C ARG A 108 35.08 23.99 17.82
N ALA A 109 36.37 24.23 17.66
CA ALA A 109 37.02 25.52 17.92
C ALA A 109 36.41 26.65 17.09
N GLU A 110 36.33 27.83 17.70
CA GLU A 110 35.89 29.08 17.09
C GLU A 110 36.87 29.51 15.98
N SER A 111 36.31 29.86 14.83
CA SER A 111 37.02 30.57 13.76
C SER A 111 37.08 32.07 14.08
N PRO A 112 38.21 32.76 13.84
CA PRO A 112 38.35 34.17 14.18
C PRO A 112 37.43 35.04 13.32
N THR A 113 36.80 36.00 13.99
CA THR A 113 36.04 37.12 13.43
C THR A 113 36.94 38.05 12.61
N PRO A 114 36.52 38.51 11.42
CA PRO A 114 37.12 39.70 10.82
C PRO A 114 36.62 40.94 11.56
N ASP A 115 37.59 41.74 11.97
CA ASP A 115 37.43 43.05 12.62
C ASP A 115 36.82 44.05 11.63
N LEU A 116 35.69 44.65 11.99
CA LEU A 116 35.13 45.82 11.30
C LEU A 116 35.47 47.05 12.14
N THR A 117 36.63 47.67 11.89
CA THR A 117 36.88 49.09 12.20
C THR A 117 37.95 49.68 11.27
N ALA A 118 37.51 50.26 10.16
CA ALA A 118 38.15 51.42 9.54
C ALA A 118 37.20 51.98 8.48
N GLU A 119 36.49 53.04 8.85
CA GLU A 119 35.81 53.93 7.92
C GLU A 119 36.86 54.51 6.96
N TYR A 120 36.68 54.28 5.66
CA TYR A 120 37.28 55.11 4.62
C TYR A 120 36.15 55.57 3.71
N GLU A 121 35.82 56.85 3.83
CA GLU A 121 35.04 57.59 2.83
C GLU A 121 35.79 57.52 1.50
N VAL A 122 35.14 56.98 0.47
CA VAL A 122 35.61 57.14 -0.91
C VAL A 122 34.62 58.09 -1.59
N GLU A 123 35.05 59.34 -1.70
CA GLU A 123 34.46 60.33 -2.59
C GLU A 123 34.37 59.74 -4.01
N THR A 124 33.16 59.75 -4.56
CA THR A 124 32.93 59.49 -5.98
C THR A 124 33.37 60.72 -6.77
N VAL A 125 34.66 60.77 -7.13
CA VAL A 125 35.17 61.69 -8.14
C VAL A 125 35.05 61.01 -9.50
N ALA A 126 34.04 61.41 -10.27
CA ALA A 126 33.93 61.10 -11.69
C ALA A 126 35.07 61.81 -12.45
N GLN A 127 35.88 61.05 -13.20
CA GLN A 127 36.89 61.56 -14.16
C GLN A 127 37.10 60.56 -15.32
N PRO A 128 37.55 61.04 -16.49
CA PRO A 128 36.87 60.85 -17.78
C PRO A 128 37.40 59.70 -18.65
N ASP A 129 36.60 59.34 -19.65
CA ASP A 129 36.89 58.37 -20.71
C ASP A 129 38.33 58.46 -21.24
N HIS A 130 39.10 57.39 -21.03
CA HIS A 130 40.39 57.19 -21.69
C HIS A 130 40.22 56.24 -22.88
N ASP A 131 40.53 56.77 -24.06
CA ASP A 131 40.55 56.07 -25.34
C ASP A 131 41.61 54.95 -25.31
N TYR A 132 41.19 53.71 -25.03
CA TYR A 132 42.06 52.54 -25.01
C TYR A 132 42.49 52.22 -26.44
N SER A 133 43.67 52.71 -26.83
CA SER A 133 44.36 52.23 -28.03
C SER A 133 44.63 50.73 -27.89
N LEU A 134 43.95 49.92 -28.70
CA LEU A 134 44.14 48.46 -28.79
C LEU A 134 45.59 48.16 -29.22
N ASN A 135 46.44 47.80 -28.26
CA ASN A 135 47.77 47.25 -28.56
C ASN A 135 47.58 45.87 -29.24
N PRO A 136 48.29 45.54 -30.34
CA PRO A 136 48.23 44.22 -30.98
C PRO A 136 48.40 43.04 -30.01
N ALA A 137 49.18 43.22 -28.95
CA ALA A 137 49.33 42.22 -27.89
C ALA A 137 48.04 41.97 -27.10
N THR A 138 47.27 43.03 -26.81
CA THR A 138 45.98 42.95 -26.10
C THR A 138 44.88 42.37 -26.99
N ALA A 139 44.87 42.71 -28.28
CA ALA A 139 43.95 42.13 -29.25
C ALA A 139 44.21 40.63 -29.48
N ALA A 140 45.48 40.21 -29.53
CA ALA A 140 45.84 38.80 -29.61
C ALA A 140 45.42 38.02 -28.36
N MET A 141 45.60 38.59 -27.17
CA MET A 141 45.16 37.99 -25.91
C MET A 141 43.64 37.89 -25.81
N ALA A 142 42.90 38.91 -26.28
CA ALA A 142 41.44 38.90 -26.32
C ALA A 142 40.89 37.83 -27.27
N ASN A 143 41.53 37.62 -28.43
CA ASN A 143 41.17 36.56 -29.36
C ASN A 143 41.44 35.17 -28.78
N GLN A 144 42.59 34.97 -28.12
CA GLN A 144 42.89 33.71 -27.45
C GLN A 144 41.87 33.39 -26.34
N VAL A 145 41.50 34.39 -25.52
CA VAL A 145 40.46 34.22 -24.50
C VAL A 145 39.08 33.96 -25.12
N ALA A 146 38.78 34.54 -26.29
CA ALA A 146 37.54 34.25 -27.01
C ALA A 146 37.51 32.80 -27.54
N ASP A 147 38.62 32.31 -28.09
CA ASP A 147 38.76 30.93 -28.57
C ASP A 147 38.65 29.93 -27.41
N GLU A 148 39.32 30.19 -26.28
CA GLU A 148 39.21 29.39 -25.06
C GLU A 148 37.78 29.37 -24.51
N ASN A 149 37.07 30.51 -24.55
CA ASN A 149 35.67 30.59 -24.13
C ASN A 149 34.73 29.77 -25.04
N GLU A 150 34.97 29.74 -26.36
CA GLU A 150 34.18 28.90 -27.27
C GLU A 150 34.43 27.40 -27.04
N VAL A 151 35.69 27.00 -26.77
CA VAL A 151 36.03 25.62 -26.40
C VAL A 151 35.36 25.23 -25.07
N LEU A 152 35.41 26.09 -24.06
CA LEU A 152 34.75 25.86 -22.77
C LEU A 152 33.23 25.77 -22.93
N LYS A 153 32.60 26.62 -23.75
CA LYS A 153 31.17 26.52 -24.06
C LYS A 153 30.83 25.19 -24.74
N MET A 154 31.68 24.70 -25.65
CA MET A 154 31.50 23.38 -26.26
C MET A 154 31.59 22.26 -25.22
N GLN A 155 32.57 22.30 -24.31
CA GLN A 155 32.69 21.32 -23.23
C GLN A 155 31.50 21.35 -22.27
N VAL A 156 31.00 22.54 -21.92
CA VAL A 156 29.79 22.68 -21.10
C VAL A 156 28.59 22.03 -21.79
N ARG A 157 28.41 22.25 -23.09
CA ARG A 157 27.34 21.60 -23.88
C ARG A 157 27.47 20.08 -23.89
N GLU A 158 28.68 19.56 -24.12
CA GLU A 158 28.95 18.12 -24.14
C GLU A 158 28.71 17.48 -22.76
N LEU A 159 29.24 18.10 -21.70
CA LEU A 159 29.04 17.61 -20.33
C LEU A 159 27.56 17.66 -19.94
N GLN A 160 26.82 18.71 -20.34
CA GLN A 160 25.37 18.78 -20.14
C GLN A 160 24.64 17.60 -20.80
N LEU A 161 25.01 17.27 -22.04
CA LEU A 161 24.43 16.14 -22.79
C LEU A 161 24.76 14.79 -22.12
N GLN A 162 26.00 14.61 -21.67
CA GLN A 162 26.40 13.42 -20.92
C GLN A 162 25.64 13.28 -19.59
N LEU A 163 25.43 14.39 -18.89
CA LEU A 163 24.67 14.43 -17.64
C LEU A 163 23.20 14.08 -17.88
N GLU A 164 22.61 14.54 -18.99
CA GLU A 164 21.25 14.21 -19.40
C GLU A 164 21.10 12.70 -19.71
N VAL A 165 22.04 12.13 -20.46
CA VAL A 165 22.06 10.68 -20.75
C VAL A 165 22.23 9.86 -19.47
N LEU A 166 23.10 10.28 -18.56
CA LEU A 166 23.30 9.62 -17.27
C LEU A 166 22.06 9.77 -16.36
N GLN A 167 21.39 10.92 -16.37
CA GLN A 167 20.15 11.14 -15.63
C GLN A 167 19.00 10.26 -16.16
N LEU A 168 18.87 10.12 -17.48
CA LEU A 168 17.90 9.21 -18.10
C LEU A 168 18.16 7.75 -17.72
N ARG A 169 19.44 7.34 -17.64
CA ARG A 169 19.82 6.00 -17.15
C ARG A 169 19.63 5.84 -15.63
N SER A 170 19.71 6.94 -14.89
CA SER A 170 19.58 6.95 -13.43
C SER A 170 18.12 6.95 -12.94
N ARG A 171 17.17 7.44 -13.73
CA ARG A 171 15.75 7.52 -13.32
C ARG A 171 15.00 6.24 -13.68
N PHE A 172 14.44 5.58 -12.68
CA PHE A 172 13.54 4.46 -12.89
C PHE A 172 12.17 4.99 -13.37
N GLY A 173 11.75 4.57 -14.56
CA GLY A 173 10.50 4.98 -15.18
C GLY A 173 10.15 4.09 -16.36
N ILE A 174 9.01 4.35 -17.01
CA ILE A 174 8.48 3.49 -18.06
C ILE A 174 9.43 3.35 -19.26
N GLN A 175 10.19 4.39 -19.57
CA GLN A 175 11.16 4.39 -20.67
C GLN A 175 12.22 3.30 -20.47
N ARG A 176 12.57 2.96 -19.23
CA ARG A 176 13.51 1.87 -18.92
C ARG A 176 12.96 0.50 -19.31
N LEU A 177 11.64 0.33 -19.29
CA LEU A 177 10.96 -0.94 -19.57
C LEU A 177 10.47 -1.03 -21.03
N ALA A 178 10.45 0.09 -21.76
CA ALA A 178 9.85 0.19 -23.10
C ALA A 178 10.46 -0.78 -24.14
N GLY A 179 11.71 -1.20 -23.96
CA GLY A 179 12.41 -2.13 -24.85
C GLY A 179 12.11 -3.62 -24.61
N SER A 180 11.32 -3.98 -23.59
CA SER A 180 11.12 -5.37 -23.17
C SER A 180 9.67 -5.63 -22.78
N ASP A 181 8.93 -6.29 -23.69
CA ASP A 181 7.55 -6.72 -23.41
C ASP A 181 7.46 -7.71 -22.25
N LYS A 182 8.54 -8.47 -21.99
CA LYS A 182 8.64 -9.35 -20.82
C LYS A 182 8.64 -8.55 -19.53
N ASP A 183 9.43 -7.47 -19.47
CA ASP A 183 9.49 -6.62 -18.28
C ASP A 183 8.21 -5.82 -18.10
N ILE A 184 7.59 -5.33 -19.20
CA ILE A 184 6.27 -4.71 -19.13
C ILE A 184 5.24 -5.67 -18.55
N ARG A 185 5.18 -6.92 -19.06
CA ARG A 185 4.25 -7.92 -18.55
C ARG A 185 4.50 -8.25 -17.09
N PHE A 186 5.76 -8.39 -16.70
CA PHE A 186 6.13 -8.67 -15.32
C PHE A 186 5.68 -7.55 -14.37
N TYR A 187 6.00 -6.29 -14.69
CA TYR A 187 5.75 -5.15 -13.80
C TYR A 187 4.35 -4.57 -13.88
N THR A 188 3.61 -4.79 -14.97
CA THR A 188 2.32 -4.11 -15.20
C THR A 188 1.15 -5.05 -15.50
N ARG A 189 1.43 -6.35 -15.74
CA ARG A 189 0.50 -7.36 -16.28
C ARG A 189 -0.07 -7.07 -17.65
N PHE A 190 0.26 -5.96 -18.30
CA PHE A 190 -0.07 -5.74 -19.71
C PHE A 190 0.75 -6.65 -20.61
N ALA A 191 0.14 -7.14 -21.69
CA ALA A 191 0.77 -8.12 -22.57
C ALA A 191 2.04 -7.59 -23.24
N THR A 192 2.07 -6.30 -23.60
CA THR A 192 3.17 -5.60 -24.30
C THR A 192 3.20 -4.12 -23.92
N TYR A 193 4.31 -3.44 -24.22
CA TYR A 193 4.46 -1.98 -24.05
C TYR A 193 3.35 -1.20 -24.76
N LYS A 194 3.00 -1.63 -25.99
CA LYS A 194 1.93 -1.03 -26.78
C LYS A 194 0.58 -1.09 -26.06
N HIS A 195 0.25 -2.22 -25.42
CA HIS A 195 -1.02 -2.35 -24.68
C HIS A 195 -1.06 -1.40 -23.48
N PHE A 196 0.05 -1.30 -22.74
CA PHE A 196 0.18 -0.33 -21.64
C PHE A 196 -0.03 1.11 -22.14
N LEU A 197 0.59 1.50 -23.25
CA LEU A 197 0.41 2.84 -23.81
C LEU A 197 -1.01 3.12 -24.30
N VAL A 198 -1.70 2.12 -24.88
CA VAL A 198 -3.11 2.27 -25.26
C VAL A 198 -3.98 2.52 -24.03
N PHE A 199 -3.73 1.79 -22.94
CA PHE A 199 -4.40 2.04 -21.66
C PHE A 199 -4.07 3.43 -21.09
N TRP A 200 -2.80 3.84 -21.12
CA TRP A 200 -2.38 5.19 -20.70
C TRP A 200 -3.16 6.27 -21.46
N LYS A 201 -3.23 6.19 -22.78
CA LYS A 201 -3.96 7.16 -23.62
C LYS A 201 -5.44 7.25 -23.28
N LEU A 202 -6.06 6.16 -22.83
CA LEU A 202 -7.45 6.15 -22.38
C LEU A 202 -7.63 6.89 -21.05
N VAL A 203 -6.64 6.78 -20.16
CA VAL A 203 -6.71 7.24 -18.77
C VAL A 203 -6.17 8.65 -18.60
N GLU A 204 -5.14 9.04 -19.37
CA GLU A 204 -4.42 10.31 -19.27
C GLU A 204 -5.32 11.55 -19.25
N PRO A 205 -6.34 11.69 -20.14
CA PRO A 205 -7.21 12.87 -20.11
C PRO A 205 -7.98 13.00 -18.79
N ALA A 206 -8.44 11.88 -18.24
CA ALA A 206 -9.14 11.84 -16.96
C ALA A 206 -8.17 12.02 -15.78
N ALA A 207 -6.95 11.50 -15.87
CA ALA A 207 -5.93 11.68 -14.84
C ALA A 207 -5.55 13.16 -14.69
N ASN A 208 -5.47 13.89 -15.81
CA ASN A 208 -5.12 15.31 -15.78
C ASN A 208 -6.27 16.22 -15.31
N THR A 209 -7.52 15.80 -15.48
CA THR A 209 -8.70 16.67 -15.21
C THR A 209 -9.51 16.27 -13.98
N LYS A 210 -9.52 15.00 -13.59
CA LYS A 210 -10.42 14.45 -12.55
C LYS A 210 -9.67 13.82 -11.38
N MET A 211 -8.36 13.62 -11.46
CA MET A 211 -7.60 13.02 -10.37
C MET A 211 -7.42 14.00 -9.21
N VAL A 212 -8.05 13.71 -8.08
CA VAL A 212 -7.83 14.43 -6.82
C VAL A 212 -6.66 13.79 -6.09
N ARG A 213 -5.55 14.52 -5.98
CA ARG A 213 -4.34 14.03 -5.29
C ARG A 213 -4.52 14.09 -3.78
N ILE A 214 -4.17 13.01 -3.10
CA ILE A 214 -4.16 12.96 -1.63
C ILE A 214 -2.99 13.80 -1.12
N THR A 215 -3.30 14.94 -0.49
CA THR A 215 -2.35 15.81 0.22
C THR A 215 -2.61 15.73 1.72
N ASN A 216 -1.57 15.88 2.54
CA ASN A 216 -1.77 16.05 3.97
C ASN A 216 -2.48 17.39 4.21
N ALA A 217 -3.79 17.36 4.46
CA ALA A 217 -4.47 18.49 5.07
C ALA A 217 -3.95 18.61 6.51
N LYS A 218 -3.03 19.55 6.76
CA LYS A 218 -2.86 20.04 8.12
C LYS A 218 -4.14 20.79 8.48
N ALA A 219 -4.81 20.33 9.53
CA ALA A 219 -5.73 21.17 10.27
C ALA A 219 -4.96 22.42 10.74
N SER A 220 -5.29 23.56 10.16
CA SER A 220 -5.03 24.87 10.76
C SER A 220 -6.11 25.83 10.26
N SER A 221 -7.28 25.75 10.88
CA SER A 221 -8.10 26.95 11.05
C SER A 221 -7.32 27.91 11.94
N THR A 222 -6.80 29.00 11.37
CA THR A 222 -6.95 30.39 11.85
C THR A 222 -6.06 31.31 11.01
N SER A 223 -6.73 32.22 10.30
CA SER A 223 -6.31 33.46 9.64
C SER A 223 -4.84 33.90 9.71
N SER A 224 -4.24 34.15 8.55
CA SER A 224 -3.95 35.51 8.09
C SER A 224 -3.47 35.50 6.64
N SER A 225 -3.94 36.52 5.93
CA SER A 225 -3.62 36.89 4.56
C SER A 225 -2.12 36.93 4.28
N ASP A 226 -1.66 36.21 3.26
CA ASP A 226 -0.59 36.76 2.44
C ASP A 226 -0.73 36.32 0.98
N SER A 227 -0.84 37.32 0.12
CA SER A 227 -0.90 37.21 -1.33
C SER A 227 0.50 36.91 -1.85
N SER A 228 0.82 35.63 -2.04
CA SER A 228 1.96 35.24 -2.88
C SER A 228 1.49 34.31 -3.99
N GLN A 229 1.58 34.86 -5.20
CA GLN A 229 1.43 34.18 -6.48
C GLN A 229 2.24 32.88 -6.51
N PRO A 230 1.74 31.80 -7.12
CA PRO A 230 2.55 30.61 -7.34
C PRO A 230 3.57 30.93 -8.43
N THR A 231 4.81 31.23 -8.04
CA THR A 231 5.98 31.21 -8.93
C THR A 231 6.11 29.80 -9.48
N THR A 232 5.54 29.61 -10.66
CA THR A 232 5.68 28.41 -11.45
C THR A 232 7.07 28.46 -12.07
N THR A 233 8.07 28.05 -11.30
CA THR A 233 9.39 27.74 -11.85
C THR A 233 9.26 26.38 -12.54
N VAL A 234 8.68 26.40 -13.75
CA VAL A 234 8.73 25.26 -14.66
C VAL A 234 10.19 25.12 -15.07
N CYS A 235 10.88 24.16 -14.49
CA CYS A 235 12.20 23.76 -14.96
C CYS A 235 12.01 23.17 -16.36
N SER A 236 12.50 23.87 -17.38
CA SER A 236 12.31 23.63 -18.81
C SER A 236 13.02 22.37 -19.37
N ILE A 237 13.21 21.35 -18.53
CA ILE A 237 13.70 20.00 -18.89
C ILE A 237 12.65 18.91 -18.53
N GLN A 238 11.55 19.28 -17.86
CA GLN A 238 10.46 18.37 -17.47
C GLN A 238 9.45 18.02 -18.58
N ALA A 239 9.76 18.32 -19.84
CA ALA A 239 8.83 18.17 -20.97
C ALA A 239 8.83 16.80 -21.66
N TRP A 240 9.78 15.90 -21.35
CA TRP A 240 9.94 14.64 -22.11
C TRP A 240 9.53 13.36 -21.37
N ILE A 241 9.05 13.47 -20.13
CA ILE A 241 8.50 12.36 -19.33
C ILE A 241 7.30 12.90 -18.54
N ASN A 242 6.08 12.41 -18.83
CA ASN A 242 4.90 12.79 -18.06
C ASN A 242 4.99 12.11 -16.68
N PRO A 243 5.20 12.83 -15.55
CA PRO A 243 5.33 12.20 -14.23
C PRO A 243 4.15 11.29 -13.89
N SER A 244 2.98 11.55 -14.47
CA SER A 244 1.77 10.74 -14.24
C SER A 244 1.85 9.32 -14.85
N ILE A 245 2.60 9.08 -15.93
CA ILE A 245 2.74 7.72 -16.49
C ILE A 245 3.66 6.85 -15.61
N ASP A 246 4.67 7.46 -15.02
CA ASP A 246 5.59 6.80 -14.10
C ASP A 246 4.93 6.55 -12.74
N GLU A 247 4.05 7.45 -12.29
CA GLU A 247 3.19 7.20 -11.13
C GLU A 247 2.23 6.02 -11.37
N LEU A 248 1.64 5.91 -12.57
CA LEU A 248 0.84 4.75 -12.94
C LEU A 248 1.69 3.47 -12.96
N LEU A 249 2.91 3.53 -13.52
CA LEU A 249 3.84 2.40 -13.47
C LEU A 249 4.13 1.97 -12.02
N LEU A 250 4.43 2.92 -11.14
CA LEU A 250 4.67 2.66 -9.72
C LEU A 250 3.48 1.96 -9.08
N PHE A 251 2.27 2.47 -9.31
CA PHE A 251 1.03 1.86 -8.83
C PHE A 251 0.86 0.42 -9.37
N LEU A 252 1.08 0.20 -10.67
CA LEU A 252 0.97 -1.12 -11.27
C LEU A 252 2.04 -2.08 -10.76
N MET A 253 3.26 -1.64 -10.52
CA MET A 253 4.32 -2.46 -9.92
C MET A 253 3.95 -2.91 -8.50
N HIS A 254 3.31 -2.03 -7.74
CA HIS A 254 2.80 -2.36 -6.42
C HIS A 254 1.74 -3.48 -6.51
N LEU A 255 0.76 -3.38 -7.42
CA LEU A 255 -0.28 -4.39 -7.58
C LEU A 255 0.20 -5.69 -8.24
N SER A 256 1.06 -5.58 -9.25
CA SER A 256 1.43 -6.69 -10.13
C SER A 256 2.46 -7.61 -9.50
N VAL A 257 3.44 -7.03 -8.80
CA VAL A 257 4.58 -7.77 -8.23
C VAL A 257 4.53 -7.79 -6.71
N GLY A 258 3.70 -6.94 -6.09
CA GLY A 258 3.64 -6.84 -4.63
C GLY A 258 4.83 -6.10 -4.03
N LEU A 259 5.44 -5.17 -4.78
CA LEU A 259 6.61 -4.42 -4.26
C LEU A 259 6.21 -3.53 -3.07
N HIS A 260 7.03 -3.61 -2.02
CA HIS A 260 6.83 -2.82 -0.81
C HIS A 260 7.12 -1.34 -1.07
N LEU A 261 6.51 -0.47 -0.26
CA LEU A 261 6.66 0.98 -0.39
C LEU A 261 8.13 1.43 -0.28
N ARG A 262 8.97 0.71 0.48
CA ARG A 262 10.40 1.01 0.61
C ARG A 262 11.16 0.73 -0.70
N ASP A 263 10.88 -0.39 -1.35
CA ASP A 263 11.53 -0.73 -2.63
C ASP A 263 11.12 0.22 -3.75
N LEU A 264 9.83 0.59 -3.79
CA LEU A 264 9.33 1.57 -4.74
C LEU A 264 9.95 2.96 -4.49
N ALA A 265 10.10 3.36 -3.22
CA ALA A 265 10.74 4.62 -2.85
C ALA A 265 12.19 4.70 -3.37
N GLU A 266 12.96 3.64 -3.16
CA GLU A 266 14.35 3.55 -3.62
C GLU A 266 14.43 3.56 -5.16
N ARG A 267 13.63 2.73 -5.83
CA ARG A 267 13.63 2.64 -7.30
C ARG A 267 13.32 3.98 -7.95
N PHE A 268 12.27 4.65 -7.50
CA PHE A 268 11.81 5.91 -8.10
C PHE A 268 12.51 7.15 -7.51
N GLY A 269 13.40 6.99 -6.53
CA GLY A 269 14.12 8.10 -5.89
C GLY A 269 13.19 9.09 -5.17
N ILE A 270 12.08 8.60 -4.59
CA ILE A 270 11.07 9.42 -3.91
C ILE A 270 10.83 8.93 -2.49
N HIS A 271 10.34 9.82 -1.61
CA HIS A 271 10.08 9.44 -0.23
C HIS A 271 8.94 8.41 -0.09
N ARG A 272 9.05 7.50 0.88
CA ARG A 272 8.06 6.43 1.13
C ARG A 272 6.62 6.93 1.33
N THR A 273 6.46 8.11 1.94
CA THR A 273 5.14 8.75 2.09
C THR A 273 4.57 9.24 0.76
N THR A 274 5.41 9.63 -0.19
CA THR A 274 4.99 9.99 -1.55
C THR A 274 4.51 8.76 -2.31
N VAL A 275 5.24 7.64 -2.21
CA VAL A 275 4.80 6.34 -2.77
C VAL A 275 3.42 5.96 -2.27
N SER A 276 3.21 6.01 -0.94
CA SER A 276 1.90 5.72 -0.32
C SER A 276 0.79 6.63 -0.88
N ARG A 277 1.03 7.94 -0.99
CA ARG A 277 0.05 8.90 -1.55
C ARG A 277 -0.23 8.62 -3.02
N ILE A 278 0.77 8.27 -3.81
CA ILE A 278 0.61 7.89 -5.22
C ILE A 278 -0.29 6.66 -5.29
N ILE A 279 0.05 5.57 -4.57
CA ILE A 279 -0.74 4.34 -4.57
C ILE A 279 -2.20 4.64 -4.21
N SER A 280 -2.44 5.31 -3.08
CA SER A 280 -3.80 5.64 -2.65
C SER A 280 -4.55 6.52 -3.66
N THR A 281 -3.88 7.53 -4.24
CA THR A 281 -4.50 8.41 -5.25
C THR A 281 -4.92 7.62 -6.49
N TRP A 282 -4.03 6.77 -7.01
CA TRP A 282 -4.29 5.94 -8.18
C TRP A 282 -5.35 4.87 -7.91
N THR A 283 -5.39 4.28 -6.71
CA THR A 283 -6.46 3.36 -6.29
C THR A 283 -7.83 4.04 -6.39
N HIS A 284 -8.01 5.20 -5.76
CA HIS A 284 -9.31 5.89 -5.76
C HIS A 284 -9.70 6.36 -7.16
N PHE A 285 -8.75 6.92 -7.90
CA PHE A 285 -8.99 7.41 -9.24
C PHE A 285 -9.40 6.28 -10.21
N LEU A 286 -8.66 5.17 -10.23
CA LEU A 286 -8.99 4.04 -11.11
C LEU A 286 -10.27 3.34 -10.67
N TYR A 287 -10.54 3.25 -9.36
CA TYR A 287 -11.81 2.73 -8.86
C TYR A 287 -13.00 3.53 -9.42
N GLN A 288 -12.95 4.86 -9.38
CA GLN A 288 -14.00 5.71 -9.93
C GLN A 288 -14.06 5.63 -11.46
N LEU A 289 -12.91 5.71 -12.13
CA LEU A 289 -12.84 5.73 -13.58
C LEU A 289 -13.32 4.42 -14.20
N LEU A 290 -12.79 3.29 -13.73
CA LEU A 290 -13.10 1.97 -14.24
C LEU A 290 -14.45 1.46 -13.70
N GLY A 291 -14.78 1.76 -12.45
CA GLY A 291 -16.08 1.42 -11.85
C GLY A 291 -17.28 2.12 -12.50
N SER A 292 -17.06 3.24 -13.19
CA SER A 292 -18.12 3.90 -13.98
C SER A 292 -18.50 3.15 -15.26
N LYS A 293 -17.72 2.13 -15.67
CA LYS A 293 -17.97 1.36 -16.89
C LYS A 293 -18.98 0.26 -16.62
N ARG A 294 -20.02 0.20 -17.46
CA ARG A 294 -20.97 -0.92 -17.47
C ARG A 294 -20.30 -2.13 -18.13
N LEU A 295 -19.93 -3.12 -17.33
CA LEU A 295 -19.30 -4.37 -17.80
C LEU A 295 -20.33 -5.39 -18.32
N TRP A 296 -21.58 -5.30 -17.88
CA TRP A 296 -22.60 -6.28 -18.22
C TRP A 296 -22.90 -6.31 -19.72
N ILE A 297 -22.72 -7.46 -20.35
CA ILE A 297 -22.92 -7.64 -21.79
C ILE A 297 -24.35 -8.12 -22.05
N PRO A 298 -25.11 -7.50 -22.98
CA PRO A 298 -26.44 -7.96 -23.36
C PRO A 298 -26.45 -9.39 -23.91
N ARG A 299 -27.56 -10.10 -23.70
CA ARG A 299 -27.72 -11.52 -24.06
C ARG A 299 -27.48 -11.79 -25.53
N GLU A 300 -27.94 -10.89 -26.38
CA GLU A 300 -27.85 -11.00 -27.84
C GLU A 300 -26.38 -11.03 -28.28
N VAL A 301 -25.55 -10.20 -27.65
CA VAL A 301 -24.11 -10.11 -27.92
C VAL A 301 -23.38 -11.36 -27.42
N VAL A 302 -23.74 -11.86 -26.23
CA VAL A 302 -23.16 -13.10 -25.69
C VAL A 302 -23.48 -14.28 -26.60
N ARG A 303 -24.74 -14.42 -27.04
CA ARG A 303 -25.17 -15.50 -27.94
C ARG A 303 -24.50 -15.42 -29.32
N ALA A 304 -24.31 -14.21 -29.85
CA ALA A 304 -23.63 -14.02 -31.13
C ALA A 304 -22.16 -14.48 -31.11
N HIS A 305 -21.51 -14.44 -29.95
CA HIS A 305 -20.11 -14.83 -29.76
C HIS A 305 -19.96 -16.11 -28.95
N LEU A 306 -21.00 -16.94 -28.88
CA LEU A 306 -20.97 -18.15 -28.06
C LEU A 306 -19.96 -19.16 -28.65
N PRO A 307 -18.96 -19.63 -27.87
CA PRO A 307 -18.01 -20.61 -28.35
C PRO A 307 -18.65 -21.98 -28.62
N PRO A 308 -18.13 -22.78 -29.59
CA PRO A 308 -18.65 -24.11 -29.90
C PRO A 308 -18.70 -25.07 -28.70
N GLU A 309 -17.80 -24.91 -27.74
CA GLU A 309 -17.74 -25.70 -26.49
C GLU A 309 -18.99 -25.53 -25.62
N PHE A 310 -19.72 -24.42 -25.79
CA PHE A 310 -20.98 -24.13 -25.09
C PHE A 310 -22.22 -24.51 -25.91
N SER A 311 -22.07 -25.26 -27.02
CA SER A 311 -23.19 -25.70 -27.86
C SER A 311 -24.28 -26.49 -27.10
N ALA A 312 -23.89 -27.25 -26.07
CA ALA A 312 -24.83 -27.95 -25.18
C ALA A 312 -25.59 -27.00 -24.23
N PHE A 313 -25.11 -25.76 -24.07
CA PHE A 313 -25.62 -24.77 -23.12
C PHE A 313 -25.82 -23.40 -23.81
N PRO A 314 -26.69 -23.32 -24.84
CA PRO A 314 -26.84 -22.14 -25.71
C PRO A 314 -27.47 -20.91 -25.03
N ASP A 315 -28.03 -21.11 -23.84
CA ASP A 315 -28.66 -20.13 -22.96
C ASP A 315 -27.71 -19.55 -21.91
N THR A 316 -26.45 -20.01 -21.84
CA THR A 316 -25.47 -19.54 -20.85
C THR A 316 -25.16 -18.06 -21.07
N GLN A 317 -25.54 -17.24 -20.09
CA GLN A 317 -25.27 -15.81 -20.09
C GLN A 317 -23.94 -15.50 -19.41
N VAL A 318 -23.68 -16.16 -18.28
CA VAL A 318 -22.55 -15.88 -17.42
C VAL A 318 -22.09 -17.14 -16.70
N VAL A 319 -20.78 -17.30 -16.60
CA VAL A 319 -20.08 -18.24 -15.74
C VAL A 319 -19.61 -17.47 -14.51
N LEU A 320 -20.01 -17.91 -13.33
CA LEU A 320 -19.73 -17.27 -12.07
C LEU A 320 -18.76 -18.11 -11.24
N ASP A 321 -17.78 -17.43 -10.65
CA ASP A 321 -16.83 -18.04 -9.74
C ASP A 321 -16.40 -17.05 -8.65
N CYS A 322 -16.09 -17.56 -7.47
CA CYS A 322 -15.50 -16.77 -6.38
C CYS A 322 -13.97 -16.81 -6.49
N THR A 323 -13.37 -15.70 -6.90
CA THR A 323 -11.92 -15.58 -6.93
C THR A 323 -11.39 -15.09 -5.59
N GLU A 324 -10.43 -15.81 -5.01
CA GLU A 324 -9.72 -15.40 -3.80
C GLU A 324 -8.43 -14.64 -4.12
N VAL A 325 -8.22 -13.51 -3.43
CA VAL A 325 -7.02 -12.69 -3.49
C VAL A 325 -6.35 -12.71 -2.13
N PHE A 326 -5.08 -13.13 -2.09
CA PHE A 326 -4.28 -13.10 -0.88
C PHE A 326 -4.10 -11.66 -0.39
N CYS A 327 -4.20 -11.46 0.92
CA CYS A 327 -3.89 -10.20 1.57
C CYS A 327 -2.85 -10.40 2.67
N GLN A 328 -2.23 -9.31 3.09
CA GLN A 328 -1.37 -9.33 4.26
C GLN A 328 -2.20 -9.68 5.50
N THR A 329 -1.71 -10.61 6.30
CA THR A 329 -2.38 -11.04 7.53
C THR A 329 -2.60 -9.85 8.47
N PRO A 330 -3.85 -9.56 8.86
CA PRO A 330 -4.13 -8.51 9.82
C PRO A 330 -3.43 -8.78 11.17
N SER A 331 -3.02 -7.73 11.87
CA SER A 331 -2.48 -7.86 13.23
C SER A 331 -3.55 -8.14 14.28
N SER A 332 -4.80 -7.77 13.99
CA SER A 332 -5.95 -8.08 14.85
C SER A 332 -6.38 -9.53 14.61
N LEU A 333 -6.47 -10.30 15.69
CA LEU A 333 -6.92 -11.70 15.65
C LEU A 333 -8.36 -11.84 15.16
N LEU A 334 -9.23 -10.86 15.48
CA LEU A 334 -10.61 -10.83 14.98
C LEU A 334 -10.65 -10.65 13.46
N LEU A 335 -9.92 -9.66 12.94
CA LEU A 335 -9.84 -9.46 11.50
C LEU A 335 -9.16 -10.65 10.81
N GLN A 336 -8.15 -11.24 11.45
CA GLN A 336 -7.47 -12.42 10.94
C GLN A 336 -8.43 -13.60 10.80
N SER A 337 -9.27 -13.88 11.80
CA SER A 337 -10.27 -14.96 11.70
C SER A 337 -11.33 -14.69 10.64
N GLU A 338 -11.76 -13.43 10.48
CA GLU A 338 -12.71 -13.05 9.43
C GLU A 338 -12.14 -13.24 8.02
N VAL A 339 -10.91 -12.78 7.77
CA VAL A 339 -10.30 -12.88 6.44
C VAL A 339 -9.65 -14.24 6.17
N PHE A 340 -9.59 -15.13 7.16
CA PHE A 340 -8.98 -16.44 6.97
C PHE A 340 -9.86 -17.32 6.07
N SER A 341 -9.32 -17.71 4.92
CA SER A 341 -9.91 -18.72 4.07
C SER A 341 -9.38 -20.09 4.48
N THR A 342 -10.27 -20.95 4.96
CA THR A 342 -9.93 -22.35 5.26
C THR A 342 -9.45 -23.08 4.01
N TYR A 343 -10.02 -22.75 2.84
CA TYR A 343 -9.65 -23.37 1.56
C TYR A 343 -8.21 -23.03 1.14
N LYS A 344 -7.76 -21.80 1.36
CA LYS A 344 -6.39 -21.36 1.02
C LYS A 344 -5.41 -21.46 2.19
N SER A 345 -5.90 -21.74 3.39
CA SER A 345 -5.12 -21.71 4.63
C SER A 345 -4.38 -20.37 4.83
N HIS A 346 -5.01 -19.26 4.46
CA HIS A 346 -4.40 -17.94 4.50
C HIS A 346 -5.43 -16.82 4.62
N ALA A 347 -4.98 -15.63 5.03
CA ALA A 347 -5.73 -14.38 4.94
C ALA A 347 -6.01 -14.02 3.46
N THR A 348 -7.28 -13.89 3.10
CA THR A 348 -7.75 -13.60 1.75
C THR A 348 -8.99 -12.71 1.76
N PHE A 349 -9.22 -12.06 0.63
CA PHE A 349 -10.52 -11.51 0.28
C PHE A 349 -11.07 -12.24 -0.94
N LYS A 350 -12.38 -12.40 -1.01
CA LYS A 350 -13.09 -13.04 -2.12
C LYS A 350 -13.88 -12.03 -2.93
N ALA A 351 -13.94 -12.21 -4.24
CA ALA A 351 -14.86 -11.49 -5.11
C ALA A 351 -15.63 -12.47 -6.00
N MET A 352 -16.92 -12.21 -6.20
CA MET A 352 -17.70 -12.85 -7.25
C MET A 352 -17.29 -12.25 -8.59
N ILE A 353 -16.76 -13.09 -9.47
CA ILE A 353 -16.41 -12.74 -10.83
C ILE A 353 -17.40 -13.42 -11.77
N GLY A 354 -17.96 -12.64 -12.69
CA GLY A 354 -18.76 -13.16 -13.79
C GLY A 354 -18.03 -12.98 -15.11
N MET A 355 -17.96 -14.07 -15.87
CA MET A 355 -17.39 -14.12 -17.21
C MET A 355 -18.44 -14.57 -18.22
N ALA A 356 -18.52 -13.90 -19.36
CA ALA A 356 -19.26 -14.43 -20.50
C ALA A 356 -18.57 -15.72 -21.00
N PRO A 357 -19.32 -16.65 -21.63
CA PRO A 357 -18.77 -17.88 -22.21
C PRO A 357 -17.54 -17.68 -23.12
N HIS A 358 -17.46 -16.55 -23.83
CA HIS A 358 -16.32 -16.21 -24.70
C HIS A 358 -15.12 -15.59 -23.96
N GLY A 359 -15.12 -15.59 -22.63
CA GLY A 359 -13.98 -15.22 -21.79
C GLY A 359 -13.91 -13.75 -21.37
N ALA A 360 -14.89 -12.91 -21.73
CA ALA A 360 -14.92 -11.52 -21.28
C ALA A 360 -15.44 -11.44 -19.83
N ILE A 361 -14.77 -10.65 -18.97
CA ILE A 361 -15.30 -10.33 -17.64
C ILE A 361 -16.49 -9.38 -17.79
N THR A 362 -17.64 -9.78 -17.27
CA THR A 362 -18.92 -9.05 -17.38
C THR A 362 -19.44 -8.56 -16.03
N PHE A 363 -18.90 -9.09 -14.93
CA PHE A 363 -19.30 -8.72 -13.58
C PHE A 363 -18.14 -8.88 -12.59
N VAL A 364 -18.04 -7.94 -11.65
CA VAL A 364 -17.09 -7.97 -10.54
C VAL A 364 -17.81 -7.40 -9.31
N SER A 365 -17.92 -8.17 -8.23
CA SER A 365 -18.51 -7.68 -6.97
C SER A 365 -17.53 -6.85 -6.15
N GLY A 366 -18.02 -6.28 -5.04
CA GLY A 366 -17.15 -5.89 -3.93
C GLY A 366 -16.38 -7.07 -3.35
N LEU A 367 -15.37 -6.78 -2.53
CA LEU A 367 -14.58 -7.79 -1.81
C LEU A 367 -15.30 -8.19 -0.52
N TYR A 368 -15.24 -9.49 -0.21
CA TYR A 368 -15.79 -10.13 0.98
C TYR A 368 -14.67 -10.83 1.75
N ALA A 369 -14.87 -11.03 3.06
CA ALA A 369 -13.88 -11.69 3.90
C ALA A 369 -13.66 -13.15 3.46
N GLY A 370 -12.43 -13.65 3.57
CA GLY A 370 -12.05 -15.02 3.17
C GLY A 370 -12.86 -16.14 3.81
N SER A 371 -13.37 -15.93 5.02
CA SER A 371 -14.24 -16.90 5.72
C SER A 371 -15.65 -17.01 5.12
N MET A 372 -16.09 -16.03 4.33
CA MET A 372 -17.45 -16.02 3.77
C MET A 372 -17.61 -17.12 2.71
N SER A 373 -18.79 -17.77 2.73
CA SER A 373 -19.12 -18.80 1.76
C SER A 373 -19.49 -18.19 0.41
N ASP A 374 -19.19 -18.90 -0.67
CA ASP A 374 -19.51 -18.46 -2.02
C ASP A 374 -21.02 -18.26 -2.23
N ARG A 375 -21.84 -19.03 -1.50
CA ARG A 375 -23.30 -18.88 -1.45
C ARG A 375 -23.73 -17.54 -0.86
N GLU A 376 -23.12 -17.11 0.24
CA GLU A 376 -23.44 -15.81 0.85
C GLU A 376 -23.00 -14.67 -0.06
N ILE A 377 -21.80 -14.79 -0.64
CA ILE A 377 -21.27 -13.83 -1.60
C ILE A 377 -22.20 -13.73 -2.80
N PHE A 378 -22.72 -14.83 -3.36
CA PHE A 378 -23.67 -14.79 -4.47
C PHE A 378 -24.90 -13.94 -4.13
N LYS A 379 -25.48 -14.09 -2.94
CA LYS A 379 -26.65 -13.30 -2.51
C LYS A 379 -26.33 -11.81 -2.34
N LEU A 380 -25.15 -11.50 -1.78
CA LEU A 380 -24.77 -10.13 -1.41
C LEU A 380 -24.09 -9.36 -2.54
N SER A 381 -23.55 -10.06 -3.54
CA SER A 381 -22.73 -9.47 -4.62
C SER A 381 -23.51 -8.49 -5.50
N GLY A 382 -24.84 -8.61 -5.55
CA GLY A 382 -25.70 -7.85 -6.45
C GLY A 382 -25.91 -8.51 -7.81
N ILE A 383 -25.26 -9.64 -8.13
CA ILE A 383 -25.41 -10.35 -9.40
C ILE A 383 -26.85 -10.73 -9.70
N VAL A 384 -27.60 -11.11 -8.67
CA VAL A 384 -29.01 -11.52 -8.76
C VAL A 384 -29.88 -10.46 -9.45
N SER A 385 -29.58 -9.18 -9.22
CA SER A 385 -30.34 -8.06 -9.83
C SER A 385 -30.13 -7.92 -11.35
N LEU A 386 -29.09 -8.56 -11.90
CA LEU A 386 -28.75 -8.53 -13.33
C LEU A 386 -29.28 -9.75 -14.08
N LEU A 387 -29.69 -10.80 -13.35
CA LEU A 387 -30.17 -12.05 -13.92
C LEU A 387 -31.67 -11.98 -14.19
N THR A 388 -32.07 -12.54 -15.33
CA THR A 388 -33.47 -12.66 -15.74
C THR A 388 -33.86 -14.13 -15.87
N PRO A 389 -35.16 -14.49 -15.78
CA PRO A 389 -35.60 -15.90 -15.79
C PRO A 389 -35.19 -16.70 -17.03
N ASP A 390 -34.92 -16.02 -18.14
CA ASP A 390 -34.54 -16.60 -19.42
C ASP A 390 -33.02 -16.72 -19.64
N MET A 391 -32.21 -16.35 -18.63
CA MET A 391 -30.76 -16.47 -18.63
C MET A 391 -30.30 -17.70 -17.83
N ALA A 392 -29.43 -18.52 -18.41
CA ALA A 392 -28.74 -19.56 -17.66
C ALA A 392 -27.43 -19.04 -17.06
N THR A 393 -27.17 -19.43 -15.82
CA THR A 393 -25.95 -19.09 -15.09
C THR A 393 -25.20 -20.37 -14.78
N MET A 394 -23.94 -20.43 -15.16
CA MET A 394 -23.05 -21.56 -14.87
C MET A 394 -22.22 -21.22 -13.63
N VAL A 395 -22.12 -22.15 -12.68
CA VAL A 395 -21.35 -22.01 -11.43
C VAL A 395 -20.57 -23.30 -11.17
N ASP A 396 -19.55 -23.22 -10.32
CA ASP A 396 -18.86 -24.42 -9.82
C ASP A 396 -19.77 -25.26 -8.90
N LYS A 397 -19.48 -26.57 -8.77
CA LYS A 397 -20.25 -27.54 -7.98
C LYS A 397 -20.34 -27.17 -6.49
N GLY A 398 -19.37 -26.41 -5.97
CA GLY A 398 -19.39 -25.89 -4.59
C GLY A 398 -20.56 -24.95 -4.30
N PHE A 399 -21.19 -24.40 -5.35
CA PHE A 399 -22.45 -23.68 -5.27
C PHE A 399 -23.60 -24.70 -5.23
N LEU A 400 -23.85 -25.34 -4.08
CA LEU A 400 -25.05 -26.15 -3.89
C LEU A 400 -26.29 -25.22 -3.82
N VAL A 401 -26.83 -24.88 -4.99
CA VAL A 401 -27.91 -23.90 -5.20
C VAL A 401 -29.31 -24.49 -4.95
N GLU A 402 -29.44 -25.78 -4.62
CA GLU A 402 -30.74 -26.46 -4.44
C GLU A 402 -31.68 -25.76 -3.42
N ASN A 403 -31.13 -24.99 -2.47
CA ASN A 403 -31.89 -24.17 -1.51
C ASN A 403 -31.82 -22.65 -1.74
N LEU A 404 -31.25 -22.17 -2.84
CA LEU A 404 -31.27 -20.75 -3.24
C LEU A 404 -32.48 -20.43 -4.13
N VAL A 405 -32.99 -21.43 -4.85
CA VAL A 405 -34.11 -21.29 -5.79
C VAL A 405 -35.47 -21.17 -5.08
N GLN A 406 -35.57 -21.52 -3.78
CA GLN A 406 -36.82 -21.38 -3.03
C GLN A 406 -37.15 -19.93 -2.64
N SER A 407 -36.18 -19.01 -2.63
CA SER A 407 -36.39 -17.59 -2.32
C SER A 407 -36.11 -16.65 -3.51
N LEU A 408 -35.92 -17.21 -4.71
CA LEU A 408 -35.73 -16.46 -5.95
C LEU A 408 -36.77 -16.96 -6.96
N PRO A 409 -37.43 -16.09 -7.74
CA PRO A 409 -38.27 -16.56 -8.85
C PRO A 409 -37.42 -17.51 -9.71
N ALA A 410 -38.04 -18.54 -10.29
CA ALA A 410 -37.43 -19.70 -10.95
C ALA A 410 -36.38 -19.42 -12.06
N CYS A 411 -35.25 -18.79 -11.71
CA CYS A 411 -34.29 -18.13 -12.62
C CYS A 411 -32.91 -18.81 -12.66
N LEU A 412 -32.75 -19.99 -12.07
CA LEU A 412 -31.45 -20.63 -11.91
C LEU A 412 -31.48 -22.02 -12.56
N SER A 413 -31.28 -22.08 -13.87
CA SER A 413 -30.77 -23.30 -14.50
C SER A 413 -29.26 -23.36 -14.24
N VAL A 414 -28.90 -23.85 -13.05
CA VAL A 414 -27.51 -24.13 -12.71
C VAL A 414 -27.12 -25.43 -13.39
N LYS A 415 -26.27 -25.30 -14.41
CA LYS A 415 -25.76 -26.46 -15.14
C LYS A 415 -24.40 -26.83 -14.54
N ASN A 416 -24.40 -27.85 -13.69
CA ASN A 416 -23.18 -28.40 -13.11
C ASN A 416 -22.30 -28.97 -14.23
N ASN A 417 -21.06 -28.49 -14.33
CA ASN A 417 -20.12 -28.98 -15.32
C ASN A 417 -19.56 -30.34 -14.85
N ASN A 418 -19.99 -31.43 -15.47
CA ASN A 418 -19.39 -32.75 -15.27
C ASN A 418 -18.21 -32.89 -16.24
N LYS A 419 -17.01 -32.56 -15.75
CA LYS A 419 -15.78 -33.17 -16.22
C LYS A 419 -15.18 -34.00 -15.12
#